data_AF-A0A1V1NQV5-F1
#
_entry.id   AF-A0A1V1NQV5-F1
#
_cell.length_a   1.000
_cell.length_b   1.000
_cell.length_c   1.000
_cell.angle_alpha   90.00
_cell.angle_beta   90.00
_cell.angle_gamma   90.00
#
_symmetry.space_group_name_H-M   'P 1'
#
loop_
_entity.id
_entity.type
_entity.pdbx_description
1 polymer ?
#
loop_
_entity_poly.entity_id
_entity_poly.type
_entity_poly.pdbx_seq_one_letter_code
_entity_poly.pdbx_strand_id
1 'polypeptide(L)'
;LSLNYQHLYAFKRDQLLRFTKINYHDAQYHVLQDGKLSAIGLALCFQVYPKLSVGFTLNLWNDWLGTNGWEQTTHEKGPVILSETDSIMMDSSISHKYSFSGVNMNIGVLWDVTDQLTCGFVLKTPFKADLEHTTQLTNLLPSFYQTPPKKYSETLDMPLSCGVGAAYRFSDHWTVSADIYMTDWSEFILTDANGDRFSFITDKRIELSTVKPTCQIRLGAEYLI
;
A
#
# COMPACT_ATOMS: atom_id res chain seq x y z
N LEU A 1 6.03 0.27 27.65
CA LEU A 1 6.85 0.17 26.42
C LEU A 1 6.57 -1.20 25.81
N SER A 2 6.21 -1.25 24.53
CA SER A 2 6.08 -2.50 23.78
C SER A 2 6.79 -2.40 22.43
N LEU A 3 7.24 -3.55 21.93
CA LEU A 3 7.84 -3.72 20.61
C LEU A 3 6.96 -4.67 19.81
N ASN A 4 6.53 -4.24 18.62
CA ASN A 4 5.58 -4.99 17.80
C ASN A 4 6.12 -5.14 16.38
N TYR A 5 6.00 -6.32 15.79
CA TYR A 5 6.19 -6.53 14.35
C TYR A 5 4.83 -6.57 13.68
N GLN A 6 4.60 -5.72 12.68
CA GLN A 6 3.30 -5.59 12.02
C GLN A 6 3.44 -5.84 10.53
N HIS A 7 2.65 -6.78 10.01
CA HIS A 7 2.43 -6.96 8.58
C HIS A 7 1.23 -6.11 8.16
N LEU A 8 1.48 -5.09 7.34
CA LEU A 8 0.51 -4.00 7.11
C LEU A 8 -0.07 -4.03 5.70
N TYR A 9 0.73 -4.43 4.70
CA TYR A 9 0.26 -4.57 3.33
C TYR A 9 0.73 -5.89 2.73
N ALA A 10 -0.19 -6.57 2.05
CA ALA A 10 0.11 -7.76 1.25
C ALA A 10 -0.16 -7.43 -0.22
N PHE A 11 0.82 -7.66 -1.06
CA PHE A 11 0.69 -7.51 -2.50
C PHE A 11 0.63 -8.89 -3.11
N LYS A 12 -0.58 -9.34 -3.45
CA LYS A 12 -0.77 -10.61 -4.15
C LYS A 12 -1.74 -10.41 -5.30
N ARG A 13 -1.24 -10.52 -6.52
CA ARG A 13 -2.04 -10.38 -7.75
C ARG A 13 -1.59 -11.41 -8.77
N ASP A 14 -2.55 -12.14 -9.30
CA ASP A 14 -2.35 -13.03 -10.45
C ASP A 14 -3.52 -12.78 -11.40
N GLN A 15 -3.25 -12.07 -12.49
CA GLN A 15 -4.30 -11.63 -13.41
C GLN A 15 -3.86 -11.76 -14.85
N LEU A 16 -4.72 -12.38 -15.66
CA LEU A 16 -4.59 -12.45 -17.10
C LEU A 16 -5.53 -11.42 -17.73
N LEU A 17 -4.95 -10.42 -18.37
CA LEU A 17 -5.64 -9.33 -19.07
C LEU A 17 -5.50 -9.53 -20.57
N ARG A 18 -6.60 -9.37 -21.30
CA ARG A 18 -6.61 -9.41 -22.76
C ARG A 18 -7.09 -8.07 -23.26
N PHE A 19 -6.30 -7.42 -24.12
CA PHE A 19 -6.68 -6.15 -24.72
C PHE A 19 -6.72 -6.31 -26.23
N THR A 20 -7.83 -5.88 -26.82
CA THR A 20 -7.94 -5.64 -28.25
C THR A 20 -7.76 -4.14 -28.45
N LYS A 21 -6.61 -3.71 -28.97
CA LYS A 21 -6.37 -2.30 -29.32
C LYS A 21 -6.78 -2.08 -30.77
N ILE A 22 -7.34 -0.92 -31.07
CA ILE A 22 -7.90 -0.58 -32.40
C ILE A 22 -6.84 -0.64 -33.53
N ASN A 23 -5.54 -0.64 -33.20
CA ASN A 23 -4.41 -0.72 -34.15
C ASN A 23 -3.39 -1.85 -33.85
N TYR A 24 -3.65 -2.72 -32.87
CA TYR A 24 -2.79 -3.85 -32.54
C TYR A 24 -3.69 -5.07 -32.31
N HIS A 25 -3.41 -6.17 -33.01
CA HIS A 25 -4.06 -7.46 -32.77
C HIS A 25 -4.00 -7.84 -31.27
N ASP A 26 -4.86 -8.77 -30.87
CA ASP A 26 -5.04 -9.22 -29.48
C ASP A 26 -3.70 -9.47 -28.77
N ALA A 27 -3.39 -8.63 -27.79
CA ALA A 27 -2.26 -8.81 -26.90
C ALA A 27 -2.74 -9.39 -25.56
N GLN A 28 -2.03 -10.40 -25.08
CA GLN A 28 -2.29 -11.02 -23.78
C GLN A 28 -1.21 -10.57 -22.80
N TYR A 29 -1.66 -10.03 -21.67
CA TYR A 29 -0.80 -9.62 -20.56
C TYR A 29 -1.09 -10.50 -19.36
N HIS A 30 -0.08 -11.19 -18.84
CA HIS A 30 -0.18 -11.91 -17.58
C HIS A 30 0.64 -11.16 -16.54
N VAL A 31 -0.05 -10.59 -15.55
CA VAL A 31 0.55 -9.80 -14.47
C VAL A 31 0.58 -10.66 -13.21
N LEU A 32 1.79 -10.91 -12.72
CA LEU A 32 2.07 -11.57 -11.46
C LEU A 32 2.69 -10.57 -10.49
N GLN A 33 2.17 -10.47 -9.28
CA GLN A 33 2.69 -9.60 -8.23
C GLN A 33 2.68 -10.33 -6.90
N ASP A 34 3.82 -10.33 -6.21
CA ASP A 34 3.97 -10.91 -4.88
C ASP A 34 4.86 -10.02 -4.00
N GLY A 35 4.50 -9.86 -2.74
CA GLY A 35 5.27 -9.07 -1.80
C GLY A 35 4.48 -8.62 -0.58
N LYS A 36 5.16 -7.91 0.30
CA LYS A 36 4.56 -7.41 1.54
C LYS A 36 5.29 -6.18 2.05
N LEU A 37 4.58 -5.38 2.83
CA LEU A 37 5.18 -4.33 3.64
C LEU A 37 4.94 -4.58 5.12
N SER A 38 6.01 -4.51 5.89
CA SER A 38 6.04 -4.72 7.31
C SER A 38 6.79 -3.59 8.02
N ALA A 39 6.42 -3.33 9.27
CA ALA A 39 7.08 -2.35 10.11
C ALA A 39 7.37 -2.90 11.50
N ILE A 40 8.45 -2.42 12.10
CA ILE A 40 8.74 -2.60 13.53
C ILE A 40 8.25 -1.35 14.26
N GLY A 41 7.28 -1.53 15.16
CA GLY A 41 6.67 -0.48 15.97
C GLY A 41 7.22 -0.46 17.39
N LEU A 42 7.71 0.69 17.84
CA LEU A 42 8.01 0.98 19.24
C LEU A 42 6.87 1.80 19.84
N ALA A 43 6.16 1.24 20.82
CA ALA A 43 4.97 1.85 21.39
C ALA A 43 5.12 2.21 22.87
N LEU A 44 4.59 3.39 23.21
CA LEU A 44 4.50 3.93 24.57
C LEU A 44 3.05 4.31 24.84
N CYS A 45 2.58 4.09 26.06
CA CYS A 45 1.26 4.49 26.51
C CYS A 45 1.35 5.06 27.92
N PHE A 46 0.65 6.15 28.16
CA PHE A 46 0.63 6.88 29.42
C PHE A 46 -0.81 7.14 29.81
N GLN A 47 -1.17 6.82 31.05
CA GLN A 47 -2.42 7.25 31.65
C GLN A 47 -2.23 8.68 32.17
N VAL A 48 -2.84 9.65 31.50
CA VAL A 48 -2.70 11.08 31.82
C VAL A 48 -3.67 11.48 32.93
N TYR A 49 -4.85 10.84 32.95
CA TYR A 49 -5.88 11.00 33.97
C TYR A 49 -6.51 9.62 34.25
N PRO A 50 -7.17 9.36 35.40
CA PRO A 50 -7.74 8.03 35.69
C PRO A 50 -8.59 7.42 34.57
N LYS A 51 -9.27 8.25 33.78
CA LYS A 51 -10.12 7.83 32.65
C LYS A 51 -9.55 8.18 31.26
N LEU A 52 -8.35 8.74 31.17
CA LEU A 52 -7.75 9.20 29.90
C LEU A 52 -6.35 8.65 29.72
N SER A 53 -6.14 7.91 28.63
CA SER A 53 -4.85 7.38 28.22
C SER A 53 -4.44 7.89 26.85
N VAL A 54 -3.15 8.13 26.67
CA VAL A 54 -2.54 8.56 25.41
C VAL A 54 -1.43 7.60 25.03
N GLY A 55 -1.46 7.15 23.78
CA GLY A 55 -0.49 6.24 23.20
C GLY A 55 0.26 6.87 22.04
N PHE A 56 1.51 6.47 21.87
CA PHE A 56 2.37 6.83 20.74
C PHE A 56 2.99 5.56 20.20
N THR A 57 3.17 5.47 18.89
CA THR A 57 3.94 4.40 18.25
C THR A 57 4.80 4.97 17.15
N LEU A 58 6.10 4.71 17.18
CA LEU A 58 7.01 4.99 16.08
C LEU A 58 7.19 3.71 15.27
N ASN A 59 6.82 3.70 13.99
CA ASN A 59 7.03 2.53 13.13
C ASN A 59 8.19 2.79 12.16
N LEU A 60 9.10 1.81 12.13
CA LEU A 60 10.27 1.78 11.27
C LEU A 60 10.02 0.74 10.18
N TRP A 61 10.02 1.18 8.93
CA TRP A 61 9.81 0.36 7.75
C TRP A 61 11.16 0.06 7.12
N ASN A 62 11.60 -1.19 7.20
CA ASN A 62 12.89 -1.62 6.67
C ASN A 62 12.94 -3.16 6.51
N ASP A 63 13.99 -3.66 5.87
CA ASP A 63 14.20 -5.08 5.53
C ASP A 63 14.77 -5.94 6.68
N TRP A 64 14.86 -5.42 7.91
CA TRP A 64 15.60 -6.07 9.01
C TRP A 64 15.10 -7.48 9.37
N LEU A 65 13.79 -7.72 9.30
CA LEU A 65 13.16 -8.99 9.70
C LEU A 65 12.58 -9.76 8.50
N GLY A 66 12.85 -9.32 7.28
CA GLY A 66 12.34 -9.89 6.05
C GLY A 66 12.17 -8.83 4.98
N THR A 67 11.89 -9.27 3.75
CA THR A 67 11.69 -8.35 2.61
C THR A 67 10.50 -7.42 2.85
N ASN A 68 10.75 -6.12 2.71
CA ASN A 68 9.82 -5.02 2.81
C ASN A 68 9.72 -4.36 1.43
N GLY A 69 8.93 -5.00 0.58
CA GLY A 69 8.91 -4.70 -0.84
C GLY A 69 8.03 -5.68 -1.60
N TRP A 70 7.95 -5.48 -2.92
CA TRP A 70 7.21 -6.38 -3.80
C TRP A 70 7.89 -6.52 -5.15
N GLU A 71 7.59 -7.63 -5.80
CA GLU A 71 8.01 -7.91 -7.16
C GLU A 71 6.77 -8.00 -8.05
N GLN A 72 6.88 -7.47 -9.27
CA GLN A 72 5.86 -7.55 -10.30
C GLN A 72 6.50 -8.05 -11.58
N THR A 73 5.95 -9.09 -12.18
CA THR A 73 6.35 -9.59 -13.49
C THR A 73 5.17 -9.52 -14.43
N THR A 74 5.35 -8.85 -15.56
CA THR A 74 4.36 -8.78 -16.64
C THR A 74 4.89 -9.53 -17.84
N HIS A 75 4.19 -10.59 -18.22
CA HIS A 75 4.42 -11.32 -19.47
C HIS A 75 3.48 -10.79 -20.55
N GLU A 76 4.05 -10.41 -21.68
CA GLU A 76 3.32 -9.93 -22.84
C GLU A 76 3.52 -10.90 -24.00
N LYS A 77 2.41 -11.34 -24.58
CA LYS A 77 2.41 -12.14 -25.82
C LYS A 77 1.48 -11.49 -26.84
N GLY A 78 2.00 -11.22 -28.02
CA GLY A 78 1.21 -10.65 -29.11
C GLY A 78 2.00 -10.55 -30.41
N PRO A 79 1.31 -10.38 -31.55
CA PRO A 79 1.98 -10.19 -32.81
C PRO A 79 2.52 -8.75 -32.93
N VAL A 80 3.75 -8.63 -33.40
CA VAL A 80 4.43 -7.38 -33.73
C VAL A 80 4.59 -7.31 -35.24
N ILE A 81 4.08 -6.24 -35.82
CA ILE A 81 4.13 -5.98 -37.27
C ILE A 81 5.52 -5.41 -37.58
N LEU A 82 6.27 -6.11 -38.44
CA LEU A 82 7.58 -5.68 -38.94
C LEU A 82 7.48 -4.98 -40.30
N SER A 83 6.48 -5.35 -41.11
CA SER A 83 6.18 -4.78 -42.43
C SER A 83 4.68 -4.95 -42.74
N GLU A 84 4.17 -4.40 -43.85
CA GLU A 84 2.75 -4.53 -44.25
C GLU A 84 2.27 -5.99 -44.38
N THR A 85 3.18 -6.95 -44.54
CA THR A 85 2.86 -8.38 -44.70
C THR A 85 3.48 -9.30 -43.65
N ASP A 86 4.46 -8.83 -42.87
CA ASP A 86 5.16 -9.65 -41.88
C ASP A 86 4.77 -9.26 -40.45
N SER A 87 4.29 -10.25 -39.72
CA SER A 87 4.12 -10.17 -38.26
C SER A 87 4.87 -11.31 -37.59
N ILE A 88 5.57 -11.01 -36.50
CA ILE A 88 6.18 -12.03 -35.64
C ILE A 88 5.45 -12.08 -34.30
N MET A 89 5.32 -13.27 -33.72
CA MET A 89 4.86 -13.38 -32.33
C MET A 89 5.98 -12.96 -31.39
N MET A 90 5.79 -11.84 -30.70
CA MET A 90 6.68 -11.41 -29.63
C MET A 90 6.22 -12.02 -28.31
N ASP A 91 7.20 -12.52 -27.56
CA ASP A 91 7.05 -12.95 -26.17
C ASP A 91 8.10 -12.22 -25.35
N SER A 92 7.67 -11.39 -24.42
CA SER A 92 8.55 -10.59 -23.57
C SER A 92 8.07 -10.61 -22.13
N SER A 93 9.02 -10.56 -21.21
CA SER A 93 8.76 -10.42 -19.79
C SER A 93 9.46 -9.19 -19.26
N ILE A 94 8.73 -8.36 -18.54
CA ILE A 94 9.30 -7.26 -17.76
C ILE A 94 9.09 -7.54 -16.28
N SER A 95 10.18 -7.49 -15.52
CA SER A 95 10.17 -7.64 -14.07
C SER A 95 10.52 -6.33 -13.41
N HIS A 96 9.76 -5.99 -12.38
CA HIS A 96 9.95 -4.83 -11.52
C HIS A 96 10.11 -5.33 -10.09
N LYS A 97 11.12 -4.84 -9.39
CA LYS A 97 11.36 -5.10 -7.98
C LYS A 97 11.40 -3.79 -7.22
N TYR A 98 10.65 -3.73 -6.13
CA TYR A 98 10.51 -2.56 -5.28
C TYR A 98 10.98 -2.89 -3.87
N SER A 99 11.83 -2.04 -3.29
CA SER A 99 12.16 -2.05 -1.85
C SER A 99 11.69 -0.74 -1.23
N PHE A 100 11.06 -0.83 -0.06
CA PHE A 100 10.37 0.26 0.61
C PHE A 100 10.97 0.48 2.00
N SER A 101 11.28 1.74 2.32
CA SER A 101 11.73 2.10 3.66
C SER A 101 11.22 3.46 4.09
N GLY A 102 11.16 3.69 5.40
CA GLY A 102 10.65 4.95 5.93
C GLY A 102 10.31 4.88 7.40
N VAL A 103 9.79 5.98 7.93
CA VAL A 103 9.40 6.11 9.34
C VAL A 103 8.09 6.86 9.44
N ASN A 104 7.18 6.37 10.27
CA ASN A 104 5.95 7.08 10.58
C ASN A 104 5.57 6.98 12.06
N MET A 105 4.62 7.80 12.47
CA MET A 105 4.13 7.81 13.85
C MET A 105 2.62 7.61 13.90
N ASN A 106 2.18 6.85 14.90
CA ASN A 106 0.78 6.75 15.27
C ASN A 106 0.57 7.41 16.64
N ILE A 107 -0.50 8.18 16.79
CA ILE A 107 -0.94 8.77 18.06
C ILE A 107 -2.33 8.21 18.36
N GLY A 108 -2.54 7.75 19.59
CA GLY A 108 -3.81 7.22 20.05
C GLY A 108 -4.28 7.91 21.33
N VAL A 109 -5.58 8.10 21.46
CA VAL A 109 -6.22 8.57 22.69
C VAL A 109 -7.35 7.60 23.03
N LEU A 110 -7.43 7.19 24.28
CA LEU A 110 -8.52 6.37 24.80
C LEU A 110 -9.12 7.08 26.01
N TRP A 111 -10.44 7.28 26.00
CA TRP A 111 -11.15 8.01 27.03
C TRP A 111 -12.37 7.22 27.50
N ASP A 112 -12.37 6.81 28.76
CA ASP A 112 -13.53 6.26 29.43
C ASP A 112 -14.46 7.41 29.86
N VAL A 113 -15.42 7.74 28.99
CA VAL A 113 -16.39 8.82 29.23
C VAL A 113 -17.26 8.47 30.44
N THR A 114 -17.69 7.20 30.52
CA THR A 114 -18.39 6.60 31.66
C THR A 114 -17.84 5.19 31.89
N ASP A 115 -18.29 4.51 32.94
CA ASP A 115 -17.85 3.12 33.21
C ASP A 115 -18.43 2.10 32.20
N GLN A 116 -19.30 2.56 31.29
CA GLN A 116 -19.92 1.79 30.22
C GLN A 116 -19.53 2.29 28.83
N LEU A 117 -19.02 3.51 28.69
CA LEU A 117 -18.73 4.13 27.39
C LEU A 117 -17.26 4.53 27.30
N THR A 118 -16.56 3.92 26.35
CA THR A 118 -15.18 4.27 26.02
C THR A 118 -15.13 4.82 24.60
N CYS A 119 -14.48 5.96 24.44
CA CYS A 119 -14.22 6.58 23.14
C CYS A 119 -12.74 6.49 22.82
N GLY A 120 -12.43 6.32 21.53
CA GLY A 120 -11.08 6.21 21.02
C GLY A 120 -10.85 7.15 19.85
N PHE A 121 -9.64 7.66 19.74
CA PHE A 121 -9.14 8.38 18.57
C PHE A 121 -7.77 7.84 18.19
N VAL A 122 -7.51 7.71 16.90
CA VAL A 122 -6.20 7.33 16.38
C VAL A 122 -5.84 8.21 15.18
N LEU A 123 -4.58 8.61 15.10
CA LEU A 123 -3.99 9.35 13.99
C LEU A 123 -2.74 8.62 13.54
N LYS A 124 -2.63 8.34 12.25
CA LYS A 124 -1.40 7.89 11.59
C LYS A 124 -0.88 9.05 10.76
N THR A 125 0.32 9.53 11.07
CA THR A 125 0.91 10.70 10.39
C THR A 125 1.21 10.35 8.94
N PRO A 126 1.06 11.31 8.00
CA PRO A 126 1.64 11.15 6.67
C PRO A 126 3.16 11.05 6.82
N PHE A 127 3.80 10.39 5.86
CA PHE A 127 5.25 10.29 5.84
C PHE A 127 5.74 10.06 4.43
N LYS A 128 7.01 10.38 4.19
CA LYS A 128 7.68 10.06 2.94
C LYS A 128 8.46 8.77 3.11
N ALA A 129 8.29 7.86 2.17
CA ALA A 129 9.02 6.61 2.12
C ALA A 129 9.96 6.60 0.92
N ASP A 130 11.15 6.06 1.11
CA ASP A 130 12.10 5.81 0.04
C ASP A 130 11.69 4.53 -0.69
N LEU A 131 11.63 4.60 -2.02
CA LEU A 131 11.26 3.50 -2.89
C LEU A 131 12.39 3.23 -3.89
N GLU A 132 13.12 2.14 -3.68
CA GLU A 132 14.09 1.68 -4.66
C GLU A 132 13.40 0.77 -5.68
N HIS A 133 13.46 1.15 -6.95
CA HIS A 133 12.82 0.42 -8.05
C HIS A 133 13.86 -0.12 -9.03
N THR A 134 13.88 -1.43 -9.25
CA THR A 134 14.72 -2.09 -10.26
C THR A 134 13.84 -2.68 -11.36
N THR A 135 14.15 -2.38 -12.61
CA THR A 135 13.46 -2.92 -13.79
C THR A 135 14.39 -3.77 -14.64
N GLN A 136 13.92 -4.95 -15.04
CA GLN A 136 14.63 -5.87 -15.91
C GLN A 136 13.71 -6.35 -17.03
N LEU A 137 14.09 -6.07 -18.28
CA LEU A 137 13.41 -6.57 -19.47
C LEU A 137 14.11 -7.82 -20.00
N THR A 138 13.35 -8.88 -20.22
CA THR A 138 13.78 -10.13 -20.83
C THR A 138 12.97 -10.38 -22.09
N ASN A 139 13.62 -10.25 -23.25
CA ASN A 139 13.05 -10.66 -24.53
C ASN A 139 13.28 -12.16 -24.72
N LEU A 140 12.23 -12.91 -25.08
CA LEU A 140 12.33 -14.37 -25.25
C LEU A 140 12.68 -14.78 -26.68
N LEU A 141 12.92 -13.81 -27.58
CA LEU A 141 13.44 -14.05 -28.92
C LEU A 141 14.98 -14.17 -28.89
N PRO A 142 15.59 -15.22 -29.47
CA PRO A 142 17.03 -15.52 -29.36
C PRO A 142 17.98 -14.42 -29.86
N SER A 143 17.49 -13.49 -30.67
CA SER A 143 18.30 -12.44 -31.33
C SER A 143 18.23 -11.08 -30.66
N PHE A 144 17.45 -10.92 -29.58
CA PHE A 144 17.30 -9.65 -28.87
C PHE A 144 18.08 -9.66 -27.56
N TYR A 145 18.94 -8.65 -27.38
CA TYR A 145 19.77 -8.47 -26.19
C TYR A 145 18.93 -8.34 -24.92
N GLN A 146 19.37 -9.00 -23.83
CA GLN A 146 18.90 -8.67 -22.49
C GLN A 146 19.44 -7.29 -22.11
N THR A 147 18.56 -6.36 -21.77
CA THR A 147 18.99 -5.07 -21.25
C THR A 147 19.44 -5.23 -19.79
N PRO A 148 20.57 -4.62 -19.39
CA PRO A 148 20.96 -4.62 -17.99
C PRO A 148 19.86 -4.01 -17.12
N PRO A 149 19.73 -4.47 -15.86
CA PRO A 149 18.72 -3.95 -14.95
C PRO A 149 18.94 -2.46 -14.72
N LYS A 150 17.87 -1.68 -14.81
CA LYS A 150 17.88 -0.24 -14.50
C LYS A 150 17.38 -0.04 -13.08
N LYS A 151 18.05 0.83 -12.33
CA LYS A 151 17.68 1.20 -10.96
C LYS A 151 17.20 2.64 -10.92
N TYR A 152 16.16 2.87 -10.15
CA TYR A 152 15.53 4.16 -9.92
C TYR A 152 15.39 4.36 -8.41
N SER A 153 15.62 5.59 -7.98
CA SER A 153 15.43 6.03 -6.59
C SER A 153 14.26 6.98 -6.59
N GLU A 154 13.17 6.57 -5.98
CA GLU A 154 11.88 7.25 -6.00
C GLU A 154 11.41 7.53 -4.58
N THR A 155 10.38 8.34 -4.43
CA THR A 155 9.78 8.64 -3.12
C THR A 155 8.27 8.43 -3.18
N LEU A 156 7.73 7.74 -2.17
CA LEU A 156 6.30 7.51 -2.00
C LEU A 156 5.79 8.30 -0.80
N ASP A 157 4.98 9.32 -1.06
CA ASP A 157 4.26 10.08 -0.04
C ASP A 157 3.08 9.22 0.44
N MET A 158 3.15 8.71 1.67
CA MET A 158 2.13 7.89 2.29
C MET A 158 1.07 8.78 2.97
N PRO A 159 -0.23 8.47 2.79
CA PRO A 159 -1.30 9.37 3.17
C PRO A 159 -1.53 9.44 4.68
N LEU A 160 -2.09 10.57 5.12
CA LEU A 160 -2.67 10.71 6.45
C LEU A 160 -3.84 9.74 6.62
N SER A 161 -3.96 9.14 7.82
CA SER A 161 -5.18 8.43 8.20
C SER A 161 -5.59 8.73 9.63
N CYS A 162 -6.88 8.87 9.89
CA CYS A 162 -7.41 9.07 11.23
C CYS A 162 -8.64 8.22 11.47
N GLY A 163 -8.92 7.91 12.73
CA GLY A 163 -10.09 7.15 13.12
C GLY A 163 -10.64 7.59 14.46
N VAL A 164 -11.95 7.51 14.59
CA VAL A 164 -12.68 7.72 15.83
C VAL A 164 -13.59 6.53 16.07
N GLY A 165 -13.68 6.07 17.30
CA GLY A 165 -14.54 4.95 17.66
C GLY A 165 -15.13 5.09 19.04
N ALA A 166 -16.18 4.34 19.30
CA ALA A 166 -16.81 4.22 20.59
C ALA A 166 -17.19 2.76 20.86
N ALA A 167 -17.08 2.35 22.11
CA ALA A 167 -17.55 1.07 22.61
C ALA A 167 -18.48 1.32 23.79
N TYR A 168 -19.66 0.71 23.75
CA TYR A 168 -20.66 0.78 24.82
C TYR A 168 -20.93 -0.62 25.38
N ARG A 169 -20.71 -0.77 26.68
CA ARG A 169 -20.95 -1.98 27.46
C ARG A 169 -22.31 -1.87 28.13
N PHE A 170 -23.29 -2.58 27.57
CA PHE A 170 -24.66 -2.64 28.11
C PHE A 170 -24.72 -3.46 29.40
N SER A 171 -23.88 -4.48 29.52
CA SER A 171 -23.70 -5.32 30.71
C SER A 171 -22.32 -5.97 30.67
N ASP A 172 -21.94 -6.69 31.73
CA ASP A 172 -20.67 -7.43 31.74
C ASP A 172 -20.58 -8.53 30.67
N HIS A 173 -21.72 -8.95 30.10
CA HIS A 173 -21.77 -9.94 29.04
C HIS A 173 -21.96 -9.36 27.64
N TRP A 174 -22.26 -8.07 27.48
CA TRP A 174 -22.64 -7.52 26.17
C TRP A 174 -22.03 -6.14 25.90
N THR A 175 -21.22 -6.08 24.84
CA THR A 175 -20.56 -4.85 24.37
C THR A 175 -20.81 -4.66 22.88
N VAL A 176 -21.07 -3.42 22.47
CA VAL A 176 -21.16 -3.02 21.06
C VAL A 176 -20.12 -1.95 20.78
N SER A 177 -19.50 -1.99 19.61
CA SER A 177 -18.54 -1.00 19.16
C SER A 177 -18.83 -0.51 17.76
N ALA A 178 -18.44 0.73 17.50
CA ALA A 178 -18.49 1.36 16.20
C ALA A 178 -17.24 2.21 15.99
N ASP A 179 -16.65 2.16 14.81
CA ASP A 179 -15.57 3.06 14.41
C ASP A 179 -15.73 3.57 12.99
N ILE A 180 -15.25 4.80 12.79
CA ILE A 180 -15.15 5.47 11.49
C ILE A 180 -13.67 5.75 11.27
N TYR A 181 -13.15 5.30 10.13
CA TYR A 181 -11.76 5.45 9.74
C TYR A 181 -11.67 6.15 8.39
N MET A 182 -10.84 7.18 8.28
CA MET A 182 -10.64 7.95 7.06
C MET A 182 -9.17 7.90 6.65
N THR A 183 -8.93 7.70 5.36
CA THR A 183 -7.60 7.75 4.73
C THR A 183 -7.64 8.69 3.53
N ASP A 184 -6.74 9.67 3.52
CA ASP A 184 -6.66 10.66 2.44
C ASP A 184 -5.80 10.16 1.27
N TRP A 185 -6.38 9.29 0.45
CA TRP A 185 -5.70 8.72 -0.71
C TRP A 185 -5.33 9.74 -1.80
N SER A 186 -5.83 10.99 -1.72
CA SER A 186 -5.45 12.03 -2.67
C SER A 186 -3.97 12.44 -2.51
N GLU A 187 -3.42 12.25 -1.31
CA GLU A 187 -2.02 12.50 -0.96
C GLU A 187 -1.13 11.25 -1.11
N PHE A 188 -1.64 10.18 -1.73
CA PHE A 188 -0.83 8.99 -2.03
C PHE A 188 -0.07 9.16 -3.35
N ILE A 189 1.13 9.75 -3.27
CA ILE A 189 1.84 10.33 -4.41
C ILE A 189 3.20 9.65 -4.60
N LEU A 190 3.48 9.21 -5.82
CA LEU A 190 4.81 8.78 -6.25
C LEU A 190 5.55 9.95 -6.88
N THR A 191 6.78 10.16 -6.45
CA THR A 191 7.74 11.05 -7.09
C THR A 191 8.81 10.19 -7.76
N ASP A 192 8.88 10.23 -9.08
CA ASP A 192 9.82 9.40 -9.85
C ASP A 192 11.27 9.93 -9.74
N ALA A 193 12.21 9.23 -10.36
CA ALA A 193 13.62 9.62 -10.37
C ALA A 193 13.91 10.96 -11.09
N ASN A 194 12.96 11.48 -11.90
CA ASN A 194 13.07 12.78 -12.57
C ASN A 194 12.42 13.91 -11.75
N GLY A 195 11.73 13.58 -10.65
CA GLY A 195 11.00 14.52 -9.81
C GLY A 195 9.55 14.77 -10.26
N ASP A 196 9.06 14.04 -11.26
CA ASP A 196 7.66 14.12 -11.67
C ASP A 196 6.75 13.43 -10.64
N ARG A 197 5.58 14.03 -10.37
CA ARG A 197 4.66 13.60 -9.33
C ARG A 197 3.37 13.01 -9.91
N PHE A 198 3.07 11.79 -9.48
CA PHE A 198 1.93 11.01 -9.97
C PHE A 198 1.11 10.47 -8.79
N SER A 199 -0.19 10.32 -8.99
CA SER A 199 -1.01 9.54 -8.07
C SER A 199 -0.65 8.07 -8.20
N PHE A 200 -0.21 7.44 -7.11
CA PHE A 200 0.22 6.03 -7.14
C PHE A 200 -0.93 5.06 -7.45
N ILE A 201 -2.19 5.48 -7.26
CA ILE A 201 -3.37 4.66 -7.54
C ILE A 201 -3.74 4.68 -9.03
N THR A 202 -3.61 5.84 -9.68
CA THR A 202 -4.13 6.03 -11.04
C THR A 202 -3.05 6.17 -12.11
N ASP A 203 -1.79 6.32 -11.69
CA ASP A 203 -0.63 6.58 -12.56
C ASP A 203 -0.78 7.87 -13.40
N LYS A 204 -1.65 8.78 -12.96
CA LYS A 204 -1.85 10.09 -13.58
C LYS A 204 -1.06 11.15 -12.83
N ARG A 205 -0.60 12.18 -13.55
CA ARG A 205 -0.06 13.41 -12.92
C ARG A 205 -1.07 13.96 -11.90
N ILE A 206 -0.57 14.50 -10.80
CA ILE A 206 -1.44 14.89 -9.67
C ILE A 206 -2.54 15.89 -10.06
N GLU A 207 -2.25 16.79 -11.00
CA GLU A 207 -3.19 17.78 -11.55
C GLU A 207 -4.39 17.16 -12.28
N LEU A 208 -4.23 15.92 -12.76
CA LEU A 208 -5.26 15.17 -13.50
C LEU A 208 -5.88 14.06 -12.64
N SER A 209 -5.38 13.84 -11.44
CA SER A 209 -5.90 12.82 -10.53
C SER A 209 -7.16 13.33 -9.83
N THR A 210 -8.18 12.48 -9.77
CA THR A 210 -9.44 12.76 -9.07
C THR A 210 -9.66 11.83 -7.88
N VAL A 211 -8.59 11.22 -7.37
CA VAL A 211 -8.64 10.33 -6.21
C VAL A 211 -9.14 11.10 -5.00
N LYS A 212 -10.09 10.51 -4.28
CA LYS A 212 -10.71 11.11 -3.09
C LYS A 212 -10.32 10.32 -1.84
N PRO A 213 -10.43 10.94 -0.65
CA PRO A 213 -10.37 10.21 0.60
C PRO A 213 -11.39 9.07 0.66
N THR A 214 -11.02 7.99 1.36
CA THR A 214 -11.92 6.87 1.64
C THR A 214 -12.35 6.91 3.09
N CYS A 215 -13.64 6.69 3.33
CA CYS A 215 -14.21 6.50 4.66
C CYS A 215 -14.62 5.03 4.81
N GLN A 216 -14.21 4.41 5.91
CA GLN A 216 -14.59 3.06 6.31
C GLN A 216 -15.37 3.15 7.62
N ILE A 217 -16.50 2.45 7.68
CA ILE A 217 -17.31 2.32 8.89
C ILE A 217 -17.26 0.85 9.30
N ARG A 218 -17.03 0.59 10.59
CA ARG A 218 -17.02 -0.75 11.16
C ARG A 218 -17.95 -0.77 12.37
N LEU A 219 -18.66 -1.89 12.52
CA LEU A 219 -19.58 -2.15 13.61
C LEU A 219 -19.26 -3.55 14.14
N GLY A 220 -19.26 -3.71 15.47
CA GLY A 220 -18.98 -4.97 16.13
C GLY A 220 -19.84 -5.14 17.37
N ALA A 221 -20.08 -6.39 17.75
CA ALA A 221 -20.71 -6.74 19.02
C ALA A 221 -20.03 -7.98 19.58
N GLU A 222 -19.87 -8.01 20.90
CA GLU A 222 -19.30 -9.13 21.65
C GLU A 222 -20.30 -9.57 22.72
N TYR A 223 -20.51 -10.88 22.83
CA TYR A 223 -21.29 -11.50 23.89
C TYR A 223 -20.45 -12.55 24.61
N LEU A 224 -20.21 -12.36 25.91
CA LEU A 224 -19.45 -13.28 26.76
C LEU A 224 -20.40 -14.30 27.39
N ILE A 225 -20.11 -15.60 27.16
CA ILE A 225 -20.88 -16.76 27.66
C ILE A 225 -20.25 -17.28 28.95
#